data_AF-A0A8K0STP5-F1
#
_entry.id   AF-A0A8K0STP5-F1
#
_cell.length_a   1.000
_cell.length_b   1.000
_cell.length_c   1.000
_cell.angle_alpha   90.00
_cell.angle_beta   90.00
_cell.angle_gamma   90.00
#
_symmetry.space_group_name_H-M   'P 1'
#
loop_
_entity.id
_entity.type
_entity.pdbx_description
1 polymer ?
#
loop_
_entity_poly.entity_id
_entity_poly.type
_entity_poly.pdbx_seq_one_letter_code
_entity_poly.pdbx_strand_id
1 'polypeptide(L)'
;MEQYISNLCLANGRPHWAATAASLLWVQLLSASDLLLALRVDPSQLSPQGTKERGPLRDGASAVGLLWNMRRVGTRWQAKNIPSAAAQQRQTRAGFVFRRVAMTLVAYLFIEVVVSQPPPDPNLVHPDKATLFSLRSLTLEDVIFRVALTISYWVITGVINLFMTNTVVVVAVILGLLDPAHCPPLYGSFLEAFTVRRFWGVSWHQMFRTFLMGHADLVVDNTLPFLPRHSLISRYARLVIAFFISGAIHYRADQLQGVSHKDNGAVAFFLLQALVIMVEDAVEPMVTRVLPAPLRRVLGYVWVLSFLVWASPIWIYSTSRLGIDSTALLPVRIVEPWMSKAGNLKLLL
;
A
#
# COMPACT_ATOMS: atom_id res chain seq x y z
N MET A 1 4.90 5.90 -26.37
CA MET A 1 3.92 5.19 -25.52
C MET A 1 3.45 6.09 -24.36
N GLU A 2 4.36 6.71 -23.61
CA GLU A 2 4.05 7.65 -22.50
C GLU A 2 3.17 8.85 -22.95
N GLN A 3 3.47 9.45 -24.10
CA GLN A 3 2.70 10.59 -24.63
C GLN A 3 1.28 10.20 -25.10
N TYR A 4 1.08 8.97 -25.55
CA TYR A 4 -0.23 8.45 -25.96
C TYR A 4 -1.08 8.03 -24.76
N ILE A 5 -0.48 7.42 -23.73
CA ILE A 5 -1.16 7.08 -22.47
C ILE A 5 -1.53 8.36 -21.70
N SER A 6 -0.63 9.36 -21.70
CA SER A 6 -0.87 10.68 -21.14
C SER A 6 -2.04 11.37 -21.84
N ASN A 7 -2.05 11.43 -23.18
CA ASN A 7 -3.14 12.09 -23.92
C ASN A 7 -4.50 11.38 -23.81
N LEU A 8 -4.54 10.05 -23.63
CA LEU A 8 -5.78 9.32 -23.33
C LEU A 8 -6.32 9.60 -21.91
N CYS A 9 -5.45 9.94 -20.95
CA CYS A 9 -5.84 10.27 -19.57
C CYS A 9 -6.03 11.78 -19.31
N LEU A 10 -5.63 12.64 -20.25
CA LEU A 10 -5.67 14.11 -20.11
C LEU A 10 -6.86 14.78 -20.82
N ALA A 11 -7.69 14.04 -21.55
CA ALA A 11 -8.94 14.56 -22.12
C ALA A 11 -10.05 14.68 -21.04
N ASN A 12 -10.89 15.69 -21.17
CA ASN A 12 -12.00 16.00 -20.26
C ASN A 12 -12.82 14.75 -19.89
N GLY A 13 -12.97 14.50 -18.59
CA GLY A 13 -13.70 13.35 -18.05
C GLY A 13 -12.82 12.20 -17.55
N ARG A 14 -11.73 12.51 -16.82
CA ARG A 14 -10.79 11.52 -16.25
C ARG A 14 -11.52 10.43 -15.48
N PRO A 15 -11.66 9.21 -16.04
CA PRO A 15 -12.40 8.19 -15.34
C PRO A 15 -11.55 7.69 -14.18
N HIS A 16 -12.16 7.51 -13.01
CA HIS A 16 -11.44 7.11 -11.78
C HIS A 16 -10.60 5.83 -11.94
N TRP A 17 -11.00 4.94 -12.86
CA TRP A 17 -10.24 3.73 -13.17
C TRP A 17 -8.91 3.98 -13.87
N ALA A 18 -8.70 5.12 -14.54
CA ALA A 18 -7.48 5.41 -15.30
C ALA A 18 -6.25 5.51 -14.39
N ALA A 19 -6.38 6.19 -13.24
CA ALA A 19 -5.31 6.26 -12.24
C ALA A 19 -4.98 4.88 -11.66
N THR A 20 -6.00 4.07 -11.39
CA THR A 20 -5.85 2.69 -10.91
C THR A 20 -5.16 1.80 -11.95
N ALA A 21 -5.60 1.86 -13.21
CA ALA A 21 -5.06 1.07 -14.30
C ALA A 21 -3.59 1.43 -14.60
N ALA A 22 -3.27 2.72 -14.64
CA ALA A 22 -1.91 3.18 -14.83
C ALA A 22 -1.01 2.80 -13.65
N SER A 23 -1.50 2.91 -12.41
CA SER A 23 -0.75 2.45 -11.23
C SER A 23 -0.48 0.95 -11.29
N LEU A 24 -1.47 0.15 -11.70
CA LEU A 24 -1.30 -1.29 -11.88
C LEU A 24 -0.27 -1.62 -12.97
N LEU A 25 -0.27 -0.89 -14.08
CA LEU A 25 0.72 -1.07 -15.15
C LEU A 25 2.15 -0.84 -14.64
N TRP A 26 2.38 0.24 -13.89
CA TRP A 26 3.68 0.53 -13.28
C TRP A 26 4.10 -0.55 -12.28
N VAL A 27 3.18 -0.98 -11.41
CA VAL A 27 3.45 -2.05 -10.44
C VAL A 27 3.79 -3.35 -11.16
N GLN A 28 3.11 -3.69 -12.25
CA GLN A 28 3.39 -4.90 -13.03
C GLN A 28 4.71 -4.81 -13.79
N LEU A 29 5.05 -3.64 -14.34
CA LEU A 29 6.35 -3.41 -14.97
C LEU A 29 7.50 -3.59 -13.96
N LEU A 30 7.35 -3.02 -12.75
CA LEU A 30 8.32 -3.20 -11.68
C LEU A 30 8.38 -4.64 -11.17
N SER A 31 7.24 -5.32 -11.06
CA SER A 31 7.21 -6.74 -10.71
C SER A 31 7.96 -7.59 -11.76
N ALA A 32 7.79 -7.28 -13.05
CA ALA A 32 8.48 -7.98 -14.13
C ALA A 32 9.99 -7.68 -14.16
N SER A 33 10.39 -6.42 -14.05
CA SER A 33 11.82 -6.05 -14.04
C SER A 33 12.55 -6.59 -12.82
N ASP A 34 11.90 -6.68 -11.66
CA ASP A 34 12.45 -7.36 -10.48
C ASP A 34 12.74 -8.84 -10.77
N LEU A 35 11.79 -9.56 -11.37
CA LEU A 35 11.97 -10.96 -11.76
C LEU A 35 13.15 -11.15 -12.73
N LEU A 36 13.26 -10.27 -13.72
CA LEU A 36 14.27 -10.40 -14.77
C LEU A 36 15.66 -9.91 -14.33
N LEU A 37 15.74 -8.77 -13.66
CA LEU A 37 17.00 -8.08 -13.40
C LEU A 37 17.56 -8.37 -12.00
N ALA A 38 16.72 -8.30 -10.97
CA ALA A 38 17.14 -8.48 -9.59
C ALA A 38 17.21 -9.96 -9.21
N LEU A 39 16.11 -10.69 -9.43
CA LEU A 39 16.01 -12.11 -9.09
C LEU A 39 16.59 -13.04 -10.17
N ARG A 40 16.77 -12.54 -11.40
CA ARG A 40 17.29 -13.27 -12.56
C ARG A 40 16.63 -14.64 -12.70
N VAL A 41 15.29 -14.64 -12.71
CA VAL A 41 14.50 -15.87 -12.79
C VAL A 41 14.76 -16.57 -14.12
N ASP A 42 15.23 -17.81 -14.03
CA ASP A 42 15.42 -18.68 -15.18
C ASP A 42 14.16 -19.53 -15.43
N PRO A 43 13.74 -19.73 -16.70
CA PRO A 43 12.57 -20.56 -17.02
C PRO A 43 12.63 -21.97 -16.43
N SER A 44 13.83 -22.56 -16.29
CA SER A 44 14.01 -23.89 -15.68
C SER A 44 13.54 -23.95 -14.22
N GLN A 45 13.43 -22.79 -13.55
CA GLN A 45 13.07 -22.64 -12.15
C GLN A 45 11.57 -22.38 -11.96
N LEU A 46 10.81 -22.22 -13.05
CA LEU A 46 9.35 -22.02 -13.03
C LEU A 46 8.57 -23.33 -12.86
N SER A 47 9.17 -24.46 -13.20
CA SER A 47 8.55 -25.77 -13.00
C SER A 47 8.81 -26.32 -11.59
N PRO A 48 7.80 -26.93 -10.93
CA PRO A 48 8.04 -27.73 -9.73
C PRO A 48 9.05 -28.85 -10.02
N GLN A 49 10.00 -29.07 -9.12
CA GLN A 49 10.95 -30.18 -9.21
C GLN A 49 10.19 -31.50 -9.44
N GLY A 50 10.48 -32.17 -10.56
CA GLY A 50 9.97 -33.51 -10.85
C GLY A 50 8.92 -33.64 -11.97
N THR A 51 8.47 -32.55 -12.61
CA THR A 51 7.56 -32.64 -13.77
C THR A 51 8.34 -32.66 -15.09
N LYS A 52 8.25 -33.80 -15.82
CA LYS A 52 8.96 -34.03 -17.09
C LYS A 52 8.32 -33.32 -18.30
N GLU A 53 7.11 -32.78 -18.16
CA GLU A 53 6.38 -32.11 -19.24
C GLU A 53 6.63 -30.59 -19.21
N ARG A 54 7.70 -30.17 -19.88
CA ARG A 54 7.96 -28.78 -20.23
C ARG A 54 7.30 -28.45 -21.57
N GLY A 55 6.65 -27.31 -21.66
CA GLY A 55 6.03 -26.82 -22.88
C GLY A 55 5.79 -25.32 -22.82
N PRO A 56 5.87 -24.59 -23.94
CA PRO A 56 5.86 -23.12 -23.96
C PRO A 56 4.59 -22.52 -23.34
N LEU A 57 3.44 -23.20 -23.48
CA LEU A 57 2.18 -22.78 -22.87
C LEU A 57 2.20 -22.85 -21.34
N ARG A 58 2.78 -23.91 -20.78
CA ARG A 58 2.87 -24.10 -19.33
C ARG A 58 3.88 -23.15 -18.72
N ASP A 59 5.04 -22.98 -19.36
CA ASP A 59 6.06 -22.03 -18.93
C ASP A 59 5.52 -20.58 -18.98
N GLY A 60 4.76 -20.26 -20.04
CA GLY A 60 4.02 -19.00 -20.14
C GLY A 60 3.01 -18.82 -19.01
N ALA A 61 2.19 -19.82 -18.73
CA ALA A 61 1.21 -19.78 -17.63
C ALA A 61 1.89 -19.62 -16.25
N SER A 62 3.00 -20.32 -16.01
CA SER A 62 3.80 -20.19 -14.78
C SER A 62 4.46 -18.82 -14.66
N ALA A 63 4.97 -18.26 -15.75
CA ALA A 63 5.54 -16.92 -15.78
C ALA A 63 4.48 -15.84 -15.49
N VAL A 64 3.30 -15.94 -16.12
CA VAL A 64 2.16 -15.07 -15.83
C VAL A 64 1.72 -15.21 -14.37
N GLY A 65 1.56 -16.44 -13.88
CA GLY A 65 1.23 -16.70 -12.48
C GLY A 65 2.24 -16.09 -11.51
N LEU A 66 3.53 -16.19 -11.81
CA LEU A 66 4.59 -15.59 -11.01
C LEU A 66 4.53 -14.06 -11.02
N LEU A 67 4.28 -13.43 -12.18
CA LEU A 67 4.15 -11.98 -12.33
C LEU A 67 3.06 -11.41 -11.42
N TRP A 68 1.88 -12.04 -11.42
CA TRP A 68 0.71 -11.65 -10.61
C TRP A 68 0.84 -12.06 -9.13
N ASN A 69 1.70 -13.04 -8.82
CA ASN A 69 2.08 -13.37 -7.45
C ASN A 69 3.15 -12.39 -6.94
N MET A 70 2.78 -11.13 -6.68
CA MET A 70 3.72 -10.06 -6.29
C MET A 70 4.51 -10.36 -5.01
N ARG A 71 3.95 -11.20 -4.13
CA ARG A 71 4.61 -11.68 -2.90
C ARG A 71 5.34 -13.01 -3.08
N ARG A 72 5.32 -13.57 -4.28
CA ARG A 72 6.01 -14.79 -4.69
C ARG A 72 5.69 -16.00 -3.79
N VAL A 73 4.46 -16.04 -3.26
CA VAL A 73 3.96 -17.06 -2.32
C VAL A 73 4.13 -18.45 -2.93
N GLY A 74 4.63 -19.40 -2.16
CA GLY A 74 4.81 -20.79 -2.60
C GLY A 74 5.98 -21.00 -3.56
N THR A 75 6.85 -19.99 -3.75
CA THR A 75 8.04 -20.10 -4.59
C THR A 75 9.30 -19.90 -3.77
N ARG A 76 10.47 -20.24 -4.34
CA ARG A 76 11.76 -20.00 -3.69
C ARG A 76 12.09 -18.51 -3.47
N TRP A 77 11.40 -17.61 -4.16
CA TRP A 77 11.57 -16.15 -4.03
C TRP A 77 10.53 -15.51 -3.10
N GLN A 78 9.86 -16.32 -2.28
CA GLN A 78 8.79 -15.87 -1.39
C GLN A 78 9.22 -14.67 -0.53
N ALA A 79 8.35 -13.65 -0.48
CA ALA A 79 8.56 -12.49 0.36
C ALA A 79 8.68 -12.86 1.84
N LYS A 80 9.46 -12.08 2.59
CA LYS A 80 9.58 -12.24 4.05
C LYS A 80 8.24 -11.97 4.75
N ASN A 81 8.08 -12.49 5.97
CA ASN A 81 6.91 -12.27 6.84
C ASN A 81 5.57 -12.81 6.30
N ILE A 82 5.59 -13.76 5.38
CA ILE A 82 4.38 -14.49 4.96
C ILE A 82 4.03 -15.54 6.04
N PRO A 83 2.79 -15.57 6.56
CA PRO A 83 2.35 -16.60 7.49
C PRO A 83 2.54 -18.01 6.92
N SER A 84 2.86 -18.98 7.80
CA SER A 84 3.03 -20.38 7.37
C SER A 84 1.75 -20.92 6.73
N ALA A 85 1.91 -21.58 5.57
CA ALA A 85 0.83 -22.23 4.84
C ALA A 85 0.08 -23.26 5.70
N ALA A 86 0.74 -23.85 6.71
CA ALA A 86 0.15 -24.85 7.60
C ALA A 86 -1.10 -24.34 8.35
N ALA A 87 -1.16 -23.05 8.68
CA ALA A 87 -2.34 -22.45 9.32
C ALA A 87 -3.52 -22.30 8.35
N GLN A 88 -3.24 -22.06 7.07
CA GLN A 88 -4.25 -21.89 6.02
C GLN A 88 -4.71 -23.23 5.43
N GLN A 89 -3.85 -24.25 5.45
CA GLN A 89 -4.14 -25.59 4.96
C GLN A 89 -5.21 -26.32 5.79
N ARG A 90 -5.50 -25.84 7.01
CA ARG A 90 -6.57 -26.34 7.88
C ARG A 90 -7.97 -25.82 7.49
N GLN A 91 -8.08 -24.88 6.56
CA GLN A 91 -9.36 -24.29 6.17
C GLN A 91 -9.98 -25.02 4.98
N THR A 92 -11.27 -25.31 5.04
CA THR A 92 -12.02 -25.78 3.87
C THR A 92 -12.16 -24.64 2.85
N ARG A 93 -12.27 -24.97 1.55
CA ARG A 93 -12.50 -23.97 0.49
C ARG A 93 -13.72 -23.09 0.79
N ALA A 94 -14.83 -23.71 1.20
CA ALA A 94 -16.05 -22.99 1.57
C ALA A 94 -15.85 -22.05 2.76
N GLY A 95 -15.18 -22.51 3.83
CA GLY A 95 -14.89 -21.67 4.99
C GLY A 95 -13.96 -20.49 4.67
N PHE A 96 -12.96 -20.72 3.82
CA PHE A 96 -12.08 -19.65 3.33
C PHE A 96 -12.85 -18.60 2.53
N VAL A 97 -13.67 -19.03 1.57
CA VAL A 97 -14.48 -18.13 0.74
C VAL A 97 -15.45 -17.35 1.61
N PHE A 98 -16.20 -18.01 2.50
CA PHE A 98 -17.14 -17.34 3.40
C PHE A 98 -16.46 -16.25 4.23
N ARG A 99 -15.32 -16.55 4.86
CA ARG A 99 -14.58 -15.57 5.66
C ARG A 99 -14.11 -14.38 4.83
N ARG A 100 -13.58 -14.62 3.63
CA ARG A 100 -13.11 -13.55 2.74
C ARG A 100 -14.27 -12.70 2.22
N VAL A 101 -15.39 -13.31 1.85
CA VAL A 101 -16.61 -12.59 1.43
C VAL A 101 -17.14 -11.75 2.58
N ALA A 102 -17.28 -12.30 3.78
CA ALA A 102 -17.74 -11.56 4.96
C ALA A 102 -16.84 -10.34 5.24
N MET A 103 -15.52 -10.50 5.23
CA MET A 103 -14.58 -9.38 5.37
C MET A 103 -14.71 -8.34 4.25
N THR A 104 -14.95 -8.79 3.02
CA THR A 104 -15.10 -7.92 1.84
C THR A 104 -16.41 -7.13 1.90
N LEU A 105 -17.49 -7.74 2.40
CA LEU A 105 -18.77 -7.05 2.63
C LEU A 105 -18.65 -5.98 3.72
N VAL A 106 -17.99 -6.29 4.84
CA VAL A 106 -17.74 -5.30 5.89
C VAL A 106 -16.90 -4.14 5.37
N ALA A 107 -15.85 -4.44 4.60
CA ALA A 107 -15.02 -3.45 3.91
C ALA A 107 -15.85 -2.56 2.96
N TYR A 108 -16.73 -3.17 2.18
CA TYR A 108 -17.60 -2.48 1.24
C TYR A 108 -18.54 -1.48 1.94
N LEU A 109 -19.23 -1.95 2.98
CA LEU A 109 -20.16 -1.12 3.75
C LEU A 109 -19.45 0.06 4.43
N PHE A 110 -18.22 -0.16 4.92
CA PHE A 110 -17.40 0.92 5.47
C PHE A 110 -17.07 1.97 4.41
N ILE A 111 -16.61 1.56 3.23
CA ILE A 111 -16.36 2.50 2.12
C ILE A 111 -17.64 3.26 1.78
N GLU A 112 -18.80 2.59 1.73
CA GLU A 112 -20.06 3.24 1.38
C GLU A 112 -20.45 4.38 2.35
N VAL A 113 -20.28 4.17 3.66
CA VAL A 113 -20.54 5.21 4.67
C VAL A 113 -19.61 6.41 4.48
N VAL A 114 -18.33 6.15 4.21
CA VAL A 114 -17.32 7.20 4.03
C VAL A 114 -17.58 8.00 2.75
N VAL A 115 -17.78 7.34 1.60
CA VAL A 115 -17.97 8.05 0.33
C VAL A 115 -19.30 8.81 0.27
N SER A 116 -20.20 8.56 1.22
CA SER A 116 -21.46 9.28 1.39
C SER A 116 -21.30 10.55 2.24
N GLN A 117 -20.12 10.81 2.82
CA GLN A 117 -19.85 12.06 3.53
C GLN A 117 -19.67 13.21 2.53
N PRO A 118 -20.07 14.45 2.90
CA PRO A 118 -19.79 15.60 2.06
C PRO A 118 -18.28 15.79 1.89
N PRO A 119 -17.84 16.39 0.76
CA PRO A 119 -16.43 16.73 0.59
C PRO A 119 -15.96 17.66 1.70
N PRO A 120 -14.68 17.60 2.09
CA PRO A 120 -14.14 18.46 3.12
C PRO A 120 -14.25 19.93 2.73
N ASP A 121 -14.40 20.81 3.73
CA ASP A 121 -14.35 22.26 3.52
C ASP A 121 -13.01 22.64 2.85
N PRO A 122 -13.03 23.33 1.69
CA PRO A 122 -11.82 23.77 0.99
C PRO A 122 -10.82 24.53 1.88
N ASN A 123 -11.30 25.26 2.89
CA ASN A 123 -10.47 25.97 3.86
C ASN A 123 -9.65 24.99 4.72
N LEU A 124 -10.20 23.83 5.12
CA LEU A 124 -9.51 22.86 5.98
C LEU A 124 -8.39 22.11 5.25
N VAL A 125 -8.49 22.01 3.92
CA VAL A 125 -7.49 21.39 3.03
C VAL A 125 -6.62 22.41 2.29
N HIS A 126 -6.65 23.69 2.70
CA HIS A 126 -5.87 24.75 2.06
C HIS A 126 -4.37 24.40 2.01
N PRO A 127 -3.64 24.72 0.92
CA PRO A 127 -2.23 24.34 0.75
C PRO A 127 -1.33 24.70 1.94
N ASP A 128 -1.50 25.88 2.54
CA ASP A 128 -0.69 26.34 3.67
C ASP A 128 -0.87 25.49 4.94
N LYS A 129 -1.99 24.76 5.05
CA LYS A 129 -2.27 23.85 6.17
C LYS A 129 -1.61 22.48 6.00
N ALA A 130 -1.15 22.15 4.79
CA ALA A 130 -0.36 20.96 4.50
C ALA A 130 1.12 21.16 4.92
N THR A 131 1.35 21.56 6.17
CA THR A 131 2.66 21.96 6.68
C THR A 131 3.27 20.94 7.65
N LEU A 132 4.58 20.73 7.52
CA LEU A 132 5.38 19.94 8.48
C LEU A 132 5.88 20.80 9.65
N PHE A 133 6.18 22.07 9.42
CA PHE A 133 6.93 22.87 10.39
C PHE A 133 6.10 24.00 11.01
N SER A 134 5.15 24.57 10.27
CA SER A 134 4.32 25.69 10.73
C SER A 134 3.11 25.21 11.55
N LEU A 135 3.28 24.22 12.43
CA LEU A 135 2.15 23.63 13.17
C LEU A 135 1.43 24.63 14.09
N ARG A 136 2.13 25.69 14.52
CA ARG A 136 1.57 26.76 15.36
C ARG A 136 0.57 27.65 14.64
N SER A 137 0.56 27.66 13.30
CA SER A 137 -0.43 28.42 12.53
C SER A 137 -1.74 27.66 12.34
N LEU A 138 -1.85 26.43 12.85
CA LEU A 138 -3.05 25.62 12.76
C LEU A 138 -3.98 25.93 13.93
N THR A 139 -5.25 26.13 13.62
CA THR A 139 -6.32 26.22 14.62
C THR A 139 -6.59 24.84 15.24
N LEU A 140 -7.34 24.78 16.35
CA LEU A 140 -7.78 23.50 16.91
C LEU A 140 -8.62 22.70 15.91
N GLU A 141 -9.46 23.38 15.14
CA GLU A 141 -10.26 22.78 14.07
C GLU A 141 -9.37 22.13 13.01
N ASP A 142 -8.31 22.82 12.56
CA ASP A 142 -7.36 22.27 11.60
C ASP A 142 -6.65 21.02 12.12
N VAL A 143 -6.30 20.99 13.41
CA VAL A 143 -5.65 19.83 14.04
C VAL A 143 -6.62 18.66 14.14
N ILE A 144 -7.86 18.89 14.57
CA ILE A 144 -8.90 17.85 14.64
C ILE A 144 -9.16 17.28 13.25
N PHE A 145 -9.35 18.14 12.26
CA PHE A 145 -9.58 17.75 10.88
C PHE A 145 -8.39 16.96 10.32
N ARG A 146 -7.15 17.41 10.56
CA ARG A 146 -5.93 16.72 10.15
C ARG A 146 -5.85 15.30 10.71
N VAL A 147 -6.20 15.11 11.97
CA VAL A 147 -6.24 13.79 12.62
C VAL A 147 -7.30 12.91 11.96
N ALA A 148 -8.53 13.42 11.84
CA ALA A 148 -9.65 12.69 11.23
C ALA A 148 -9.32 12.26 9.79
N LEU A 149 -8.95 13.23 8.93
CA LEU A 149 -8.62 12.98 7.53
C LEU A 149 -7.47 11.99 7.38
N THR A 150 -6.45 12.07 8.24
CA THR A 150 -5.33 11.11 8.20
C THR A 150 -5.81 9.69 8.51
N ILE A 151 -6.52 9.51 9.63
CA ILE A 151 -7.03 8.20 10.03
C ILE A 151 -7.94 7.63 8.94
N SER A 152 -8.89 8.44 8.48
CA SER A 152 -9.82 8.05 7.42
C SER A 152 -9.10 7.67 6.15
N TYR A 153 -8.15 8.48 5.66
CA TYR A 153 -7.39 8.17 4.46
C TYR A 153 -6.68 6.80 4.54
N TRP A 154 -5.95 6.53 5.63
CA TRP A 154 -5.24 5.26 5.79
C TRP A 154 -6.19 4.07 5.93
N VAL A 155 -7.29 4.23 6.66
CA VAL A 155 -8.30 3.17 6.79
C VAL A 155 -8.97 2.90 5.45
N ILE A 156 -9.46 3.92 4.75
CA ILE A 156 -10.10 3.81 3.43
C ILE A 156 -9.17 3.14 2.44
N THR A 157 -7.92 3.63 2.32
CA THR A 157 -6.91 3.03 1.44
C THR A 157 -6.67 1.57 1.80
N GLY A 158 -6.59 1.29 3.11
CA GLY A 158 -6.43 -0.06 3.64
C GLY A 158 -7.56 -1.01 3.19
N VAL A 159 -8.78 -0.53 3.34
CA VAL A 159 -10.03 -1.25 3.05
C VAL A 159 -10.24 -1.44 1.55
N ILE A 160 -9.95 -0.43 0.71
CA ILE A 160 -10.01 -0.55 -0.76
C ILE A 160 -9.05 -1.63 -1.25
N ASN A 161 -7.79 -1.60 -0.79
CA ASN A 161 -6.80 -2.61 -1.17
C ASN A 161 -7.22 -4.02 -0.74
N LEU A 162 -7.83 -4.16 0.44
CA LEU A 162 -8.37 -5.43 0.92
C LEU A 162 -9.52 -5.92 0.04
N PHE A 163 -10.46 -5.03 -0.29
CA PHE A 163 -11.59 -5.32 -1.17
C PHE A 163 -11.12 -5.81 -2.54
N MET A 164 -10.23 -5.06 -3.20
CA MET A 164 -9.69 -5.42 -4.52
C MET A 164 -8.97 -6.77 -4.50
N THR A 165 -8.11 -6.99 -3.49
CA THR A 165 -7.35 -8.24 -3.37
C THR A 165 -8.26 -9.44 -3.06
N ASN A 166 -9.21 -9.28 -2.13
CA ASN A 166 -10.11 -10.37 -1.76
C ASN A 166 -11.04 -10.75 -2.91
N THR A 167 -11.54 -9.78 -3.69
CA THR A 167 -12.40 -10.06 -4.86
C THR A 167 -11.69 -10.96 -5.85
N VAL A 168 -10.45 -10.63 -6.23
CA VAL A 168 -9.64 -11.47 -7.14
C VAL A 168 -9.38 -12.86 -6.56
N VAL A 169 -8.99 -12.93 -5.28
CA VAL A 169 -8.69 -14.21 -4.61
C VAL A 169 -9.93 -15.09 -4.47
N VAL A 170 -11.08 -14.53 -4.10
CA VAL A 170 -12.34 -15.27 -3.95
C VAL A 170 -12.78 -15.84 -5.29
N VAL A 171 -12.79 -15.03 -6.35
CA VAL A 171 -13.13 -15.48 -7.70
C VAL A 171 -12.18 -16.60 -8.15
N ALA A 172 -10.87 -16.42 -7.97
CA ALA A 172 -9.89 -17.44 -8.33
C ALA A 172 -10.06 -18.76 -7.55
N VAL A 173 -10.38 -18.71 -6.26
CA VAL A 173 -10.62 -19.92 -5.45
C VAL A 173 -11.93 -20.61 -5.83
N ILE A 174 -13.00 -19.86 -6.10
CA ILE A 174 -14.29 -20.41 -6.56
C ILE A 174 -14.12 -21.13 -7.90
N LEU A 175 -13.37 -20.53 -8.83
CA LEU A 175 -13.04 -21.11 -10.13
C LEU A 175 -12.01 -22.25 -10.05
N GLY A 176 -11.46 -22.56 -8.87
CA GLY A 176 -10.46 -23.60 -8.68
C GLY A 176 -9.06 -23.27 -9.22
N LEU A 177 -8.81 -21.99 -9.56
CA LEU A 177 -7.53 -21.51 -10.09
C LEU A 177 -6.46 -21.31 -9.01
N LEU A 178 -6.88 -21.06 -7.76
CA LEU A 178 -5.98 -20.91 -6.62
C LEU A 178 -6.43 -21.80 -5.46
N ASP A 179 -5.46 -22.34 -4.72
CA ASP A 179 -5.71 -23.02 -3.46
C ASP A 179 -5.71 -22.01 -2.30
N PRO A 180 -6.65 -22.09 -1.34
CA PRO A 180 -6.67 -21.26 -0.14
C PRO A 180 -5.34 -21.18 0.63
N ALA A 181 -4.55 -22.27 0.65
CA ALA A 181 -3.25 -22.32 1.30
C ALA A 181 -2.23 -21.33 0.70
N HIS A 182 -2.38 -20.99 -0.59
CA HIS A 182 -1.51 -20.05 -1.30
C HIS A 182 -2.02 -18.60 -1.28
N CYS A 183 -3.07 -18.33 -0.49
CA CYS A 183 -3.72 -17.02 -0.45
C CYS A 183 -3.58 -16.32 0.92
N PRO A 184 -2.35 -15.99 1.37
CA PRO A 184 -2.13 -15.35 2.68
C PRO A 184 -2.84 -14.00 2.79
N PRO A 185 -3.19 -13.56 4.02
CA PRO A 185 -3.73 -12.22 4.25
C PRO A 185 -2.87 -11.14 3.61
N LEU A 186 -3.50 -10.09 3.06
CA LEU A 186 -2.80 -9.00 2.37
C LEU A 186 -1.86 -8.24 3.31
N TYR A 187 -2.39 -7.91 4.49
CA TYR A 187 -1.70 -7.23 5.57
C TYR A 187 -1.10 -8.24 6.55
N GLY A 188 0.02 -7.86 7.16
CA GLY A 188 0.49 -8.53 8.37
C GLY A 188 -0.29 -8.08 9.60
N SER A 189 0.16 -8.51 10.78
CA SER A 189 -0.48 -8.13 12.03
C SER A 189 -0.26 -6.64 12.32
N PHE A 190 -1.35 -5.89 12.48
CA PHE A 190 -1.28 -4.51 13.00
C PHE A 190 -0.91 -4.45 14.49
N LEU A 191 -0.94 -5.58 15.20
CA LEU A 191 -0.42 -5.67 16.58
C LEU A 191 1.10 -5.49 16.67
N GLU A 192 1.78 -5.49 15.53
CA GLU A 192 3.22 -5.23 15.43
C GLU A 192 3.53 -3.83 14.89
N ALA A 193 2.52 -3.02 14.57
CA ALA A 193 2.67 -1.71 13.91
C ALA A 193 3.02 -0.56 14.88
N PHE A 194 3.83 -0.85 15.90
CA PHE A 194 4.19 0.12 16.95
C PHE A 194 5.52 0.88 16.67
N THR A 195 6.09 0.72 15.48
CA THR A 195 7.13 1.61 14.95
C THR A 195 6.88 1.80 13.44
N VAL A 196 7.35 2.88 12.86
CA VAL A 196 7.23 3.17 11.41
C VAL A 196 7.92 2.06 10.61
N ARG A 197 9.08 1.58 11.07
CA ARG A 197 9.77 0.42 10.48
C ARG A 197 8.87 -0.80 10.42
N ARG A 198 8.15 -1.13 11.50
CA ARG A 198 7.30 -2.32 11.56
C ARG A 198 5.99 -2.12 10.82
N PHE A 199 5.43 -0.91 10.86
CA PHE A 199 4.27 -0.53 10.07
C PHE A 199 4.51 -0.86 8.59
N TRP A 200 5.58 -0.39 7.97
CA TRP A 200 5.89 -0.70 6.56
C TRP A 200 6.48 -2.11 6.34
N GLY A 201 7.31 -2.58 7.28
CA GLY A 201 8.07 -3.83 7.10
C GLY A 201 7.31 -5.11 7.44
N VAL A 202 6.19 -5.01 8.16
CA VAL A 202 5.42 -6.15 8.67
C VAL A 202 3.94 -6.01 8.38
N SER A 203 3.33 -4.86 8.71
CA SER A 203 1.86 -4.75 8.76
C SER A 203 1.26 -4.27 7.45
N TRP A 204 1.72 -3.13 6.94
CA TRP A 204 1.13 -2.40 5.82
C TRP A 204 1.51 -2.99 4.46
N HIS A 205 0.51 -3.20 3.61
CA HIS A 205 0.60 -3.44 2.16
C HIS A 205 1.86 -4.19 1.66
N GLN A 206 2.00 -5.47 2.04
CA GLN A 206 3.22 -6.26 1.80
C GLN A 206 3.44 -6.66 0.32
N MET A 207 2.54 -6.33 -0.61
CA MET A 207 2.65 -6.72 -2.03
C MET A 207 3.83 -6.08 -2.74
N PHE A 208 4.19 -4.84 -2.37
CA PHE A 208 5.21 -4.08 -3.10
C PHE A 208 6.63 -4.32 -2.60
N ARG A 209 6.77 -4.99 -1.45
CA ARG A 209 8.04 -5.13 -0.75
C ARG A 209 9.12 -5.79 -1.61
N THR A 210 8.78 -6.86 -2.32
CA THR A 210 9.74 -7.65 -3.10
C THR A 210 10.38 -6.81 -4.19
N PHE A 211 9.59 -6.23 -5.09
CA PHE A 211 10.16 -5.45 -6.20
C PHE A 211 10.79 -4.14 -5.72
N LEU A 212 10.24 -3.46 -4.71
CA LEU A 212 10.86 -2.23 -4.20
C LEU A 212 12.26 -2.51 -3.64
N MET A 213 12.41 -3.59 -2.88
CA MET A 213 13.71 -4.00 -2.35
C MET A 213 14.65 -4.56 -3.43
N GLY A 214 14.14 -5.30 -4.42
CA GLY A 214 14.96 -5.81 -5.51
C GLY A 214 15.55 -4.71 -6.38
N HIS A 215 14.77 -3.66 -6.68
CA HIS A 215 15.31 -2.48 -7.37
C HIS A 215 16.29 -1.69 -6.49
N ALA A 216 16.01 -1.56 -5.20
CA ALA A 216 16.94 -0.95 -4.27
C ALA A 216 18.26 -1.72 -4.18
N ASP A 217 18.21 -3.06 -4.17
CA ASP A 217 19.38 -3.93 -4.25
C ASP A 217 20.16 -3.67 -5.53
N LEU A 218 19.51 -3.68 -6.70
CA LEU A 218 20.15 -3.41 -7.99
C LEU A 218 20.87 -2.05 -8.01
N VAL A 219 20.21 -0.99 -7.55
CA VAL A 219 20.80 0.35 -7.56
C VAL A 219 22.00 0.39 -6.62
N VAL A 220 21.87 -0.08 -5.38
CA VAL A 220 22.97 0.00 -4.41
C VAL A 220 24.14 -0.91 -4.78
N ASP A 221 23.88 -2.14 -5.23
CA ASP A 221 24.94 -3.08 -5.59
C ASP A 221 25.74 -2.62 -6.82
N ASN A 222 25.11 -1.89 -7.76
CA ASN A 222 25.80 -1.34 -8.93
C ASN A 222 26.50 0.01 -8.66
N THR A 223 25.95 0.85 -7.77
CA THR A 223 26.50 2.20 -7.51
C THR A 223 27.49 2.24 -6.35
N LEU A 224 27.35 1.34 -5.39
CA LEU A 224 28.19 1.22 -4.19
C LEU A 224 28.76 -0.21 -4.04
N PRO A 225 29.37 -0.80 -5.08
CA PRO A 225 29.80 -2.21 -5.08
C PRO A 225 30.90 -2.50 -4.03
N PHE A 226 31.62 -1.47 -3.60
CA PHE A 226 32.71 -1.56 -2.64
C PHE A 226 32.24 -1.60 -1.18
N LEU A 227 30.97 -1.28 -0.90
CA LEU A 227 30.44 -1.34 0.46
C LEU A 227 29.94 -2.75 0.79
N PRO A 228 30.26 -3.30 1.98
CA PRO A 228 29.69 -4.56 2.41
C PRO A 228 28.16 -4.49 2.42
N ARG A 229 27.49 -5.51 1.85
CA ARG A 229 26.02 -5.56 1.73
C ARG A 229 25.28 -5.30 3.05
N HIS A 230 25.87 -5.74 4.16
CA HIS A 230 25.31 -5.62 5.51
C HIS A 230 25.81 -4.38 6.28
N SER A 231 26.60 -3.51 5.65
CA SER A 231 27.02 -2.25 6.25
C SER A 231 25.82 -1.33 6.49
N LEU A 232 25.94 -0.43 7.47
CA LEU A 232 24.89 0.54 7.81
C LEU A 232 24.52 1.42 6.59
N ILE A 233 25.53 1.89 5.85
CA ILE A 233 25.36 2.73 4.66
C ILE A 233 24.58 1.96 3.59
N SER A 234 25.00 0.72 3.29
CA SER A 234 24.33 -0.14 2.32
C SER A 234 22.88 -0.44 2.69
N ARG A 235 22.57 -0.60 3.99
CA ARG A 235 21.20 -0.82 4.49
C ARG A 235 20.34 0.42 4.31
N TYR A 236 20.85 1.59 4.68
CA TYR A 236 20.10 2.85 4.61
C TYR A 236 19.96 3.39 3.19
N ALA A 237 20.96 3.20 2.32
CA ALA A 237 20.84 3.50 0.89
C ALA A 237 19.68 2.72 0.26
N ARG A 238 19.59 1.40 0.53
CA ARG A 238 18.47 0.58 0.04
C ARG A 238 17.12 1.04 0.56
N LEU A 239 17.07 1.40 1.85
CA LEU A 239 15.85 1.92 2.47
C LEU A 239 15.38 3.21 1.77
N VAL A 240 16.29 4.17 1.55
CA VAL A 240 15.99 5.43 0.87
C VAL A 240 15.53 5.17 -0.56
N ILE A 241 16.23 4.32 -1.32
CA ILE A 241 15.88 4.02 -2.71
C ILE A 241 14.52 3.31 -2.80
N ALA A 242 14.24 2.34 -1.93
CA ALA A 242 12.95 1.65 -1.91
C ALA A 242 11.79 2.63 -1.66
N PHE A 243 11.96 3.55 -0.70
CA PHE A 243 10.96 4.59 -0.44
C PHE A 243 10.88 5.65 -1.55
N PHE A 244 12.00 6.01 -2.18
CA PHE A 244 12.00 6.90 -3.34
C PHE A 244 11.19 6.31 -4.51
N ILE A 245 11.44 5.04 -4.85
CA ILE A 245 10.68 4.35 -5.91
C ILE A 245 9.19 4.30 -5.55
N SER A 246 8.86 4.00 -4.29
CA SER A 246 7.47 4.02 -3.82
C SER A 246 6.83 5.41 -3.97
N GLY A 247 7.56 6.47 -3.61
CA GLY A 247 7.12 7.85 -3.78
C GLY A 247 6.94 8.25 -5.24
N ALA A 248 7.79 7.79 -6.15
CA ALA A 248 7.69 8.06 -7.58
C ALA A 248 6.44 7.41 -8.21
N ILE A 249 6.07 6.20 -7.78
CA ILE A 249 4.84 5.53 -8.22
C ILE A 249 3.62 6.36 -7.82
N HIS A 250 3.54 6.78 -6.54
CA HIS A 250 2.42 7.58 -6.04
C HIS A 250 2.40 8.98 -6.66
N TYR A 251 3.56 9.60 -6.86
CA TYR A 251 3.67 10.87 -7.57
C TYR A 251 3.00 10.80 -8.95
N ARG A 252 3.33 9.78 -9.75
CA ARG A 252 2.70 9.57 -11.06
C ARG A 252 1.21 9.29 -10.96
N ALA A 253 0.78 8.47 -10.00
CA ALA A 253 -0.64 8.20 -9.76
C ALA A 253 -1.42 9.48 -9.43
N ASP A 254 -0.85 10.37 -8.62
CA ASP A 254 -1.45 11.65 -8.24
C ASP A 254 -1.51 12.63 -9.42
N GLN A 255 -0.48 12.67 -10.28
CA GLN A 255 -0.52 13.47 -11.53
C GLN A 255 -1.67 13.03 -12.45
N LEU A 256 -1.88 11.72 -12.57
CA LEU A 256 -2.96 11.15 -13.38
C LEU A 256 -4.35 11.46 -12.80
N GLN A 257 -4.46 11.59 -11.47
CA GLN A 257 -5.67 12.08 -10.82
C GLN A 257 -5.85 13.60 -11.00
N GLY A 258 -4.77 14.35 -11.04
CA GLY A 258 -4.76 15.79 -11.35
C GLY A 258 -4.10 16.69 -10.36
N VAL A 259 -3.37 16.13 -9.41
CA VAL A 259 -2.48 16.91 -8.55
C VAL A 259 -1.39 17.52 -9.42
N SER A 260 -1.21 18.85 -9.33
CA SER A 260 -0.15 19.55 -10.05
C SER A 260 1.25 19.11 -9.59
N HIS A 261 2.29 19.32 -10.40
CA HIS A 261 3.67 19.03 -9.97
C HIS A 261 4.08 19.79 -8.70
N LYS A 262 3.59 21.02 -8.53
CA LYS A 262 3.89 21.89 -7.38
C LYS A 262 3.23 21.39 -6.09
N ASP A 263 2.03 20.84 -6.18
CA ASP A 263 1.25 20.42 -5.01
C ASP A 263 1.49 18.96 -4.62
N ASN A 264 2.30 18.22 -5.38
CA ASN A 264 2.51 16.80 -5.18
C ASN A 264 3.60 16.50 -4.15
N GLY A 265 3.20 16.17 -2.93
CA GLY A 265 4.12 15.83 -1.85
C GLY A 265 4.45 14.33 -1.71
N ALA A 266 4.08 13.47 -2.66
CA ALA A 266 4.24 12.02 -2.52
C ALA A 266 5.70 11.61 -2.27
N VAL A 267 6.64 12.05 -3.11
CA VAL A 267 8.07 11.70 -2.96
C VAL A 267 8.61 12.17 -1.61
N ALA A 268 8.25 13.39 -1.18
CA ALA A 268 8.67 13.93 0.11
C ALA A 268 8.12 13.08 1.29
N PHE A 269 6.83 12.72 1.25
CA PHE A 269 6.21 11.87 2.26
C PHE A 269 6.89 10.50 2.37
N PHE A 270 7.17 9.85 1.24
CA PHE A 270 7.79 8.52 1.26
C PHE A 270 9.26 8.57 1.69
N LEU A 271 10.04 9.57 1.25
CA LEU A 271 11.42 9.76 1.73
C LEU A 271 11.48 10.04 3.23
N LEU A 272 10.50 10.76 3.78
CA LEU A 272 10.39 11.02 5.21
C LEU A 272 10.27 9.73 6.03
N GLN A 273 9.65 8.67 5.47
CA GLN A 273 9.58 7.35 6.11
C GLN A 273 10.98 6.76 6.32
N ALA A 274 11.86 6.86 5.32
CA ALA A 274 13.23 6.37 5.41
C ALA A 274 14.00 7.10 6.51
N LEU A 275 13.88 8.44 6.55
CA LEU A 275 14.53 9.27 7.58
C LEU A 275 14.04 8.90 8.98
N VAL A 276 12.73 8.80 9.18
CA VAL A 276 12.17 8.45 10.48
C VAL A 276 12.56 7.06 10.92
N ILE A 277 12.62 6.09 10.00
CA ILE A 277 13.11 4.74 10.31
C ILE A 277 14.59 4.76 10.74
N MET A 278 15.43 5.63 10.16
CA MET A 278 16.82 5.78 10.61
C MET A 278 16.90 6.38 12.01
N VAL A 279 16.02 7.33 12.34
CA VAL A 279 15.90 7.90 13.68
C VAL A 279 15.43 6.84 14.67
N GLU A 280 14.41 6.05 14.32
CA GLU A 280 13.93 4.91 15.14
C GLU A 280 15.07 3.94 15.46
N ASP A 281 15.85 3.53 14.45
CA ASP A 281 17.01 2.65 14.64
C ASP A 281 18.05 3.24 15.60
N ALA A 282 18.29 4.55 15.54
CA ALA A 282 19.28 5.22 16.38
C ALA A 282 18.84 5.31 17.85
N VAL A 283 17.54 5.51 18.11
CA VAL A 283 17.00 5.65 19.48
C VAL A 283 16.55 4.32 20.10
N GLU A 284 16.34 3.28 19.30
CA GLU A 284 15.87 1.95 19.76
C GLU A 284 16.70 1.37 20.92
N PRO A 285 18.05 1.41 20.92
CA PRO A 285 18.85 0.91 22.04
C PRO A 285 18.57 1.63 23.36
N MET A 286 18.36 2.95 23.31
CA MET A 286 18.01 3.74 24.50
C MET A 286 16.61 3.41 24.99
N VAL A 287 15.64 3.38 24.07
CA VAL A 287 14.22 3.08 24.37
C VAL A 287 14.08 1.69 25.00
N THR A 288 14.77 0.68 24.45
CA THR A 288 14.74 -0.69 24.97
C THR A 288 15.38 -0.84 26.34
N ARG A 289 16.37 -0.01 26.68
CA ARG A 289 17.02 0.01 28.00
C ARG A 289 16.17 0.69 29.07
N VAL A 290 15.43 1.73 28.71
CA VAL A 290 14.68 2.57 29.67
C VAL A 290 13.25 2.08 29.87
N LEU A 291 12.59 1.60 28.81
CA LEU A 291 11.14 1.32 28.84
C LEU A 291 10.83 -0.19 28.82
N PRO A 292 9.94 -0.69 29.69
CA PRO A 292 9.50 -2.07 29.65
C PRO A 292 8.71 -2.37 28.37
N ALA A 293 8.69 -3.64 27.95
CA ALA A 293 8.12 -4.05 26.66
C ALA A 293 6.66 -3.62 26.42
N PRO A 294 5.72 -3.72 27.40
CA PRO A 294 4.34 -3.27 27.19
C PRO A 294 4.25 -1.77 26.93
N LEU A 295 5.00 -0.96 27.71
CA LEU A 295 4.99 0.50 27.57
C LEU A 295 5.60 0.93 26.22
N ARG A 296 6.65 0.26 25.76
CA ARG A 296 7.22 0.48 24.41
C ARG A 296 6.19 0.29 23.31
N ARG A 297 5.31 -0.71 23.43
CA ARG A 297 4.26 -0.95 22.43
C ARG A 297 3.23 0.16 22.43
N VAL A 298 2.71 0.54 23.60
CA VAL A 298 1.70 1.60 23.72
C VAL A 298 2.23 2.94 23.20
N LEU A 299 3.40 3.37 23.70
CA LEU A 299 4.03 4.61 23.23
C LEU A 299 4.40 4.53 21.74
N GLY A 300 4.77 3.35 21.26
CA GLY A 300 5.03 3.11 19.85
C GLY A 300 3.81 3.33 18.94
N TYR A 301 2.62 2.90 19.35
CA TYR A 301 1.39 3.20 18.60
C TYR A 301 1.07 4.69 18.57
N VAL A 302 1.22 5.37 19.71
CA VAL A 302 1.05 6.82 19.78
C VAL A 302 2.04 7.50 18.84
N TRP A 303 3.31 7.08 18.88
CA TRP A 303 4.35 7.58 17.99
C TRP A 303 4.03 7.40 16.51
N VAL A 304 3.65 6.19 16.07
CA VAL A 304 3.30 5.93 14.66
C VAL A 304 2.11 6.78 14.22
N LEU A 305 1.06 6.86 15.05
CA LEU A 305 -0.11 7.68 14.73
C LEU A 305 0.24 9.17 14.66
N SER A 306 0.96 9.70 15.65
CA SER A 306 1.41 11.09 15.66
C SER A 306 2.29 11.41 14.46
N PHE A 307 3.20 10.51 14.10
CA PHE A 307 4.04 10.66 12.92
C PHE A 307 3.21 10.66 11.62
N LEU A 308 2.25 9.74 11.47
CA LEU A 308 1.38 9.73 10.29
C LEU A 308 0.55 11.00 10.23
N VAL A 309 -0.10 11.43 11.31
CA VAL A 309 -0.84 12.71 11.37
C VAL A 309 0.05 13.88 10.99
N TRP A 310 1.31 13.86 11.42
CA TRP A 310 2.28 14.89 11.06
C TRP A 310 2.71 14.83 9.59
N ALA A 311 3.02 13.66 9.04
CA ALA A 311 3.59 13.54 7.70
C ALA A 311 2.53 13.50 6.58
N SER A 312 1.38 12.90 6.82
CA SER A 312 0.35 12.63 5.80
C SER A 312 -0.18 13.85 5.03
N PRO A 313 -0.41 15.03 5.65
CA PRO A 313 -1.02 16.17 4.96
C PRO A 313 -0.28 16.69 3.74
N ILE A 314 1.07 16.66 3.75
CA ILE A 314 1.86 17.12 2.59
C ILE A 314 1.56 16.33 1.31
N TRP A 315 1.06 15.11 1.45
CA TRP A 315 0.70 14.25 0.34
C TRP A 315 -0.82 14.19 0.12
N ILE A 316 -1.61 14.04 1.18
CA ILE A 316 -3.04 13.73 1.03
C ILE A 316 -3.88 14.96 0.70
N TYR A 317 -3.55 16.13 1.23
CA TYR A 317 -4.39 17.32 1.07
C TYR A 317 -4.53 17.72 -0.40
N SER A 318 -3.49 17.51 -1.22
CA SER A 318 -3.55 17.79 -2.66
C SER A 318 -4.59 16.96 -3.38
N THR A 319 -4.73 15.69 -3.01
CA THR A 319 -5.72 14.81 -3.62
C THR A 319 -7.11 15.10 -3.07
N SER A 320 -7.24 15.43 -1.78
CA SER A 320 -8.51 15.85 -1.17
C SER A 320 -9.09 17.13 -1.79
N ARG A 321 -8.25 18.05 -2.26
CA ARG A 321 -8.67 19.29 -2.94
C ARG A 321 -9.25 19.07 -4.34
N LEU A 322 -9.04 17.91 -4.95
CA LEU A 322 -9.51 17.65 -6.31
C LEU A 322 -11.04 17.50 -6.39
N GLY A 323 -11.74 17.36 -5.25
CA GLY A 323 -13.20 17.21 -5.24
C GLY A 323 -13.69 16.00 -6.02
N ILE A 324 -12.84 14.97 -6.12
CA ILE A 324 -13.13 13.73 -6.83
C ILE A 324 -14.39 13.12 -6.22
N ASP A 325 -15.40 12.88 -7.06
CA ASP A 325 -16.62 12.21 -6.64
C ASP A 325 -16.28 10.79 -6.14
N SER A 326 -16.23 10.63 -4.83
CA SER A 326 -15.91 9.37 -4.19
C SER A 326 -17.02 8.33 -4.36
N THR A 327 -18.23 8.74 -4.74
CA THR A 327 -19.34 7.79 -4.97
C THR A 327 -19.08 6.90 -6.18
N ALA A 328 -18.29 7.36 -7.15
CA ALA A 328 -17.85 6.59 -8.31
C ALA A 328 -16.90 5.43 -7.96
N LEU A 329 -16.43 5.33 -6.71
CA LEU A 329 -15.60 4.21 -6.24
C LEU A 329 -16.40 2.92 -6.03
N LEU A 330 -17.74 3.00 -5.92
CA LEU A 330 -18.60 1.85 -5.66
C LEU A 330 -19.57 1.60 -6.82
N PRO A 331 -19.62 0.37 -7.37
CA PRO A 331 -20.54 0.06 -8.46
C PRO A 331 -22.02 -0.01 -8.02
N VAL A 332 -22.28 -0.24 -6.72
CA VAL A 332 -23.64 -0.39 -6.16
C VAL A 332 -23.72 0.30 -4.79
N ARG A 333 -24.83 0.96 -4.45
CA ARG A 333 -25.01 1.56 -3.12
C ARG A 333 -26.14 0.88 -2.36
N ILE A 334 -25.80 0.24 -1.25
CA ILE A 334 -26.68 -0.64 -0.46
C ILE A 334 -27.31 0.13 0.72
N VAL A 335 -26.55 1.01 1.36
CA VAL A 335 -26.89 1.74 2.58
C VAL A 335 -27.39 3.17 2.30
N GLU A 336 -27.09 3.73 1.13
CA GLU A 336 -27.54 5.06 0.69
C GLU A 336 -29.02 5.38 0.98
N PRO A 337 -29.99 4.51 0.63
CA PRO A 337 -31.41 4.83 0.81
C PRO A 337 -31.83 4.97 2.27
N TRP A 338 -31.01 4.46 3.19
CA TRP A 338 -31.23 4.50 4.63
C TRP A 338 -30.55 5.72 5.27
N MET A 339 -29.36 6.10 4.77
CA MET A 339 -28.64 7.29 5.23
C MET A 339 -29.38 8.58 4.86
N SER A 340 -29.96 8.65 3.66
CA SER A 340 -30.77 9.82 3.25
C SER A 340 -32.02 10.03 4.11
N LYS A 341 -32.55 8.96 4.71
CA LYS A 341 -33.71 8.99 5.62
C LYS A 341 -33.34 9.29 7.08
N ALA A 342 -32.11 8.97 7.50
CA ALA A 342 -31.67 9.12 8.89
C ALA A 342 -31.29 10.57 9.29
N GLY A 343 -31.33 11.51 8.34
CA GLY A 343 -30.78 12.86 8.53
C GLY A 343 -29.26 12.85 8.46
N ASN A 344 -28.67 13.90 7.88
CA ASN A 344 -27.22 14.03 7.64
C ASN A 344 -26.41 13.94 8.95
N LEU A 345 -26.11 12.72 9.40
CA LEU A 345 -25.15 12.48 10.46
C LEU A 345 -23.77 12.80 9.87
N LYS A 346 -23.29 14.03 10.07
CA LYS A 346 -21.91 14.41 9.76
C LYS A 346 -21.00 13.62 10.68
N LEU A 347 -20.42 12.54 10.18
CA LEU A 347 -19.31 11.89 10.85
C LEU A 347 -18.07 12.76 10.57
N LEU A 348 -17.39 13.19 11.63
CA LEU A 348 -16.04 13.79 11.55
C LEU A 348 -15.02 12.69 11.19
N LEU A 349 -15.23 12.02 10.05
CA LEU A 349 -14.30 11.07 9.46
C LEU A 349 -13.39 11.80 8.50
#